data_AF-A0A915HZ82-F1
#
_entry.id   AF-A0A915HZ82-F1
#
_cell.length_a   1.000
_cell.length_b   1.000
_cell.length_c   1.000
_cell.angle_alpha   90.00
_cell.angle_beta   90.00
_cell.angle_gamma   90.00
#
_symmetry.space_group_name_H-M   'P 1'
#
loop_
_entity.id
_entity.type
_entity.pdbx_description
1 polymer ?
#
loop_
_entity_poly.entity_id
_entity_poly.type
_entity_poly.pdbx_seq_one_letter_code
_entity_poly.pdbx_strand_id
1 'polypeptide(L)'
;MLNFKSMSQEEENQTRCDVDGDNIAVVCIVTTLSLLYLIPYVICIISMLKDKKVLERPFYLLALSLGAADILQLLTNGPGIAILTLLCKNGTMILWHDLLNSSIGSVLNSTWEAGLAMIFCMAINRFVGIYCKHHVVKTIFSKKNTKPHSTGFKRVAKNRLY
;
A
#
# COMPACT_ATOMS: atom_id res chain seq x y z
N MET A 1 44.24 -8.09 -37.73
CA MET A 1 43.02 -8.92 -37.69
C MET A 1 42.85 -9.36 -36.24
N LEU A 2 42.09 -8.59 -35.44
CA LEU A 2 41.89 -8.88 -34.01
C LEU A 2 40.73 -9.87 -33.89
N ASN A 3 41.05 -11.07 -33.43
CA ASN A 3 40.10 -12.13 -33.11
C ASN A 3 39.32 -11.71 -31.86
N PHE A 4 38.19 -11.01 -32.05
CA PHE A 4 37.18 -10.89 -31.01
C PHE A 4 36.49 -12.26 -30.91
N LYS A 5 37.08 -13.11 -30.06
CA LYS A 5 36.47 -14.34 -29.59
C LYS A 5 35.17 -13.93 -28.92
N SER A 6 34.05 -14.27 -29.54
CA SER A 6 32.71 -14.11 -28.96
C SER A 6 32.69 -14.85 -27.62
N MET A 7 32.84 -14.12 -26.51
CA MET A 7 32.26 -14.54 -25.25
C MET A 7 30.78 -14.77 -25.55
N SER A 8 30.34 -16.01 -25.41
CA SER A 8 28.93 -16.34 -25.57
C SER A 8 28.14 -15.55 -24.52
N GLN A 9 27.01 -14.97 -24.91
CA GLN A 9 26.10 -14.27 -23.99
C GLN A 9 25.66 -15.13 -22.79
N GLU A 10 25.92 -16.45 -22.82
CA GLU A 10 25.77 -17.36 -21.69
C GLU A 10 26.79 -17.09 -20.57
N GLU A 11 28.08 -16.86 -20.85
CA GLU A 11 29.11 -16.66 -19.80
C GLU A 11 28.94 -15.30 -19.08
N GLU A 12 28.46 -14.27 -19.78
CA GLU A 12 28.18 -12.95 -19.21
C GLU A 12 26.89 -12.94 -18.37
N ASN A 13 25.91 -13.80 -18.73
CA ASN A 13 24.71 -14.00 -17.90
C ASN A 13 24.97 -14.91 -16.69
N GLN A 14 25.91 -15.85 -16.78
CA GLN A 14 26.25 -16.75 -15.67
C GLN A 14 27.01 -16.02 -14.56
N THR A 15 27.91 -15.09 -14.91
CA THR A 15 28.61 -14.24 -13.92
C THR A 15 27.71 -13.20 -13.24
N ARG A 16 26.54 -12.89 -13.83
CA ARG A 16 25.57 -11.95 -13.24
C ARG A 16 24.66 -12.58 -12.18
N CYS A 17 24.55 -13.91 -12.16
CA CYS A 17 23.73 -14.69 -11.23
C CYS A 17 24.58 -15.55 -10.26
N ASP A 18 25.85 -15.19 -10.02
CA ASP A 18 26.62 -15.77 -8.91
C ASP A 18 26.07 -15.23 -7.58
N VAL A 19 25.06 -15.92 -7.06
CA VAL A 19 24.49 -15.64 -5.74
C VAL A 19 25.37 -16.30 -4.69
N ASP A 20 26.29 -15.52 -4.11
CA ASP A 20 27.12 -15.93 -2.98
C ASP A 20 26.28 -16.42 -1.78
N GLY A 21 26.84 -17.32 -0.97
CA GLY A 21 26.18 -17.88 0.22
C GLY A 21 25.68 -16.82 1.22
N ASP A 22 26.36 -15.67 1.28
CA ASP A 22 25.99 -14.55 2.15
C ASP A 22 24.67 -13.89 1.73
N ASN A 23 24.38 -13.83 0.42
CA ASN A 23 23.13 -13.25 -0.08
C ASN A 23 21.90 -14.11 0.29
N ILE A 24 22.07 -15.44 0.32
CA ILE A 24 20.99 -16.37 0.72
C ILE A 24 20.65 -16.18 2.20
N ALA A 25 21.67 -16.03 3.06
CA ALA A 25 21.45 -15.79 4.49
C ALA A 25 20.66 -14.49 4.73
N VAL A 26 21.03 -13.40 4.04
CA VAL A 26 20.31 -12.12 4.12
C VAL A 26 18.85 -12.26 3.68
N VAL A 27 18.60 -12.93 2.55
CA VAL A 27 17.24 -13.14 2.02
C VAL A 27 16.39 -13.98 2.99
N CYS A 28 16.97 -15.01 3.63
CA CYS A 28 16.29 -15.81 4.65
C CYS A 28 15.90 -14.97 5.88
N ILE A 29 16.82 -14.10 6.35
CA ILE A 29 16.56 -13.21 7.49
C ILE A 29 15.45 -12.22 7.14
N VAL A 30 15.53 -11.55 5.98
CA VAL A 30 14.53 -10.59 5.52
C VAL A 30 13.16 -11.26 5.39
N THR A 31 13.10 -12.45 4.80
CA THR A 31 11.84 -13.20 4.65
C THR A 31 11.24 -13.58 6.00
N THR A 32 12.07 -14.04 6.95
CA THR A 32 11.61 -14.41 8.29
C THR A 32 11.06 -13.20 9.04
N LEU A 33 11.76 -12.06 8.99
CA LEU A 33 11.29 -10.81 9.58
C LEU A 33 9.98 -10.36 8.93
N SER A 34 9.87 -10.41 7.60
CA SER A 34 8.65 -10.04 6.89
C SER A 34 7.43 -10.86 7.33
N LEU A 35 7.60 -12.19 7.50
CA LEU A 35 6.54 -13.06 7.99
C LEU A 35 6.18 -12.79 9.45
N LEU A 36 7.17 -12.48 10.29
CA LEU A 36 6.93 -12.14 11.69
C LEU A 36 6.12 -10.85 11.82
N TYR A 37 6.43 -9.83 11.02
CA TYR A 37 5.69 -8.57 10.99
C TYR A 37 4.31 -8.70 10.31
N LEU A 38 4.12 -9.63 9.37
CA LEU A 38 2.84 -9.81 8.68
C LEU A 38 1.68 -10.13 9.65
N ILE A 39 1.93 -10.97 10.65
CA ILE A 39 0.92 -11.44 11.60
C ILE A 39 0.22 -10.28 12.35
N PRO A 40 0.93 -9.38 13.06
CA PRO A 40 0.27 -8.28 13.77
C PRO A 40 -0.48 -7.33 12.83
N TYR A 41 0.02 -7.08 11.62
CA TYR A 41 -0.69 -6.27 10.62
C TYR A 41 -2.02 -6.91 10.20
N VAL A 42 -2.01 -8.20 9.88
CA VAL A 42 -3.23 -8.95 9.52
C VAL A 42 -4.24 -8.94 10.67
N ILE A 43 -3.78 -9.20 11.90
CA ILE A 43 -4.65 -9.16 13.09
C ILE A 43 -5.26 -7.77 13.29
N CYS A 44 -4.46 -6.72 13.13
CA CYS A 44 -4.91 -5.33 13.24
C CYS A 44 -6.03 -5.02 12.23
N ILE A 45 -5.82 -5.34 10.95
CA ILE A 45 -6.82 -5.11 9.90
C ILE A 45 -8.10 -5.90 10.15
N ILE A 46 -8.00 -7.19 10.48
CA ILE A 46 -9.16 -8.03 10.78
C ILE A 46 -9.95 -7.45 11.98
N SER A 47 -9.25 -6.94 12.98
CA SER A 47 -9.89 -6.35 14.16
C SER A 47 -10.62 -5.06 13.82
N MET A 48 -10.04 -4.19 12.98
CA MET A 48 -10.69 -2.98 12.50
C MET A 48 -11.89 -3.28 11.59
N LEU A 49 -11.80 -4.29 10.73
CA LEU A 49 -12.90 -4.68 9.83
C LEU A 49 -14.11 -5.26 10.57
N LYS A 50 -13.90 -5.89 11.73
CA LYS A 50 -14.99 -6.43 12.55
C LYS A 50 -15.84 -5.34 13.21
N ASP A 51 -15.28 -4.16 13.47
CA ASP A 51 -16.00 -3.07 14.14
C ASP A 51 -16.50 -2.02 13.13
N LYS A 52 -17.79 -2.09 12.80
CA LYS A 52 -18.44 -1.13 11.88
C LYS A 52 -18.36 0.32 12.36
N LYS A 53 -18.32 0.57 13.68
CA LYS A 53 -18.24 1.94 14.24
C LYS A 53 -16.85 2.55 14.04
N VAL A 54 -15.83 1.72 13.97
CA VAL A 54 -14.45 2.15 13.71
C VAL A 54 -14.30 2.62 12.26
N LEU A 55 -14.94 1.92 11.32
CA LEU A 55 -14.90 2.24 9.88
C LEU A 55 -15.59 3.57 9.52
N GLU A 56 -16.50 4.09 10.34
CA GLU A 56 -17.16 5.39 10.11
C GLU A 56 -16.21 6.59 10.31
N ARG A 57 -15.05 6.39 10.93
CA ARG A 57 -14.10 7.46 11.25
C ARG A 57 -12.99 7.51 10.20
N PRO A 58 -12.71 8.70 9.60
CA PRO A 58 -11.74 8.84 8.51
C PRO A 58 -10.31 8.44 8.92
N PHE A 59 -9.96 8.58 10.20
CA PHE A 59 -8.66 8.16 10.72
C PHE A 59 -8.42 6.66 10.54
N TYR A 60 -9.42 5.83 10.80
CA TYR A 60 -9.26 4.37 10.74
C TYR A 60 -9.34 3.84 9.31
N LEU A 61 -10.05 4.53 8.41
CA LEU A 61 -9.97 4.26 6.98
C LEU A 61 -8.56 4.47 6.45
N LEU A 62 -7.92 5.59 6.80
CA LEU A 62 -6.52 5.85 6.45
C LEU A 62 -5.56 4.82 7.06
N ALA A 63 -5.78 4.46 8.34
CA ALA A 63 -4.97 3.44 9.01
C ALA A 63 -5.10 2.05 8.35
N LEU A 64 -6.29 1.70 7.87
CA LEU A 64 -6.54 0.44 7.17
C LEU A 64 -5.86 0.41 5.80
N SER A 65 -5.91 1.52 5.05
CA SER A 65 -5.17 1.65 3.79
C SER A 65 -3.65 1.58 3.99
N LEU A 66 -3.13 2.21 5.06
CA LEU A 66 -1.72 2.14 5.41
C LEU A 66 -1.31 0.71 5.77
N GLY A 67 -2.10 0.03 6.62
CA GLY A 67 -1.84 -1.37 6.96
C GLY A 67 -1.89 -2.30 5.76
N ALA A 68 -2.77 -2.05 4.78
CA ALA A 68 -2.81 -2.83 3.53
C ALA A 68 -1.56 -2.59 2.66
N ALA A 69 -1.07 -1.35 2.59
CA ALA A 69 0.17 -1.00 1.89
C ALA A 69 1.39 -1.66 2.54
N ASP A 70 1.46 -1.65 3.87
CA ASP A 70 2.53 -2.30 4.64
C ASP A 70 2.54 -3.83 4.43
N ILE A 71 1.36 -4.47 4.42
CA ILE A 71 1.24 -5.91 4.09
C ILE A 71 1.76 -6.19 2.68
N LEU A 72 1.35 -5.38 1.70
CA LEU A 72 1.82 -5.55 0.33
C LEU A 72 3.35 -5.41 0.26
N GLN A 73 3.91 -4.41 0.96
CA GLN A 73 5.36 -4.21 1.02
C GLN A 73 6.08 -5.39 1.67
N LEU A 74 5.56 -5.95 2.78
CA LEU A 74 6.14 -7.11 3.45
C LEU A 74 6.13 -8.36 2.56
N LEU A 75 5.04 -8.59 1.81
CA LEU A 75 4.92 -9.70 0.86
C LEU A 75 5.86 -9.55 -0.33
N THR A 76 6.00 -8.32 -0.85
CA THR A 76 6.89 -8.05 -1.98
C THR A 76 8.37 -8.09 -1.59
N ASN A 77 8.75 -7.55 -0.41
CA ASN A 77 10.14 -7.56 0.07
C ASN A 77 10.62 -8.90 0.59
N GLY A 78 9.79 -9.65 1.34
CA GLY A 78 10.21 -10.94 1.87
C GLY A 78 10.09 -12.04 0.79
N PRO A 79 8.91 -12.66 0.68
CA PRO A 79 8.66 -13.72 -0.29
C PRO A 79 9.00 -13.35 -1.74
N GLY A 80 8.71 -12.13 -2.19
CA GLY A 80 8.98 -11.70 -3.56
C GLY A 80 10.47 -11.73 -3.92
N ILE A 81 11.33 -11.18 -3.05
CA ILE A 81 12.79 -11.22 -3.24
C ILE A 81 13.31 -12.66 -3.12
N ALA A 82 12.82 -13.44 -2.16
CA ALA A 82 13.22 -14.84 -2.00
C ALA A 82 12.95 -15.69 -3.25
N ILE A 83 11.78 -15.51 -3.87
CA ILE A 83 11.42 -16.19 -5.12
C ILE A 83 12.36 -15.75 -6.24
N LEU A 84 12.63 -14.44 -6.37
CA LEU A 84 13.54 -13.92 -7.40
C LEU A 84 14.96 -14.51 -7.24
N THR A 85 15.48 -14.54 -6.02
CA THR A 85 16.81 -15.11 -5.72
C THR A 85 16.88 -16.61 -6.04
N LEU A 86 15.84 -17.38 -5.70
CA LEU A 86 15.79 -18.81 -6.02
C LEU A 86 15.68 -19.07 -7.53
N LEU A 87 14.93 -18.24 -8.26
CA LEU A 87 14.79 -18.35 -9.72
C LEU A 87 16.08 -17.98 -10.47
N CYS A 88 16.81 -16.96 -10.02
CA CYS A 88 18.14 -16.63 -10.58
C CYS A 88 19.15 -17.76 -10.29
N LYS A 89 19.16 -18.31 -9.07
CA LYS A 89 20.04 -19.45 -8.72
C LYS A 89 19.80 -20.68 -9.59
N ASN A 90 18.56 -20.96 -9.97
CA ASN A 90 18.20 -22.13 -10.78
C ASN A 90 18.36 -21.90 -12.30
N GLY A 91 18.77 -20.71 -12.74
CA GLY A 91 18.97 -20.38 -14.17
C GLY A 91 17.71 -20.37 -15.02
N THR A 92 16.52 -20.50 -14.42
CA THR A 92 15.24 -20.72 -15.14
C THR A 92 14.63 -19.44 -15.73
N MET A 93 15.09 -18.24 -15.34
CA MET A 93 14.44 -16.97 -15.70
C MET A 93 15.37 -15.79 -15.97
N ILE A 94 16.53 -16.00 -16.59
CA ILE A 94 17.50 -14.92 -16.88
C ILE A 94 16.85 -13.76 -17.67
N LEU A 95 16.02 -14.06 -18.70
CA LEU A 95 15.36 -13.04 -19.51
C LEU A 95 14.29 -12.23 -18.74
N TRP A 96 13.60 -12.87 -17.80
CA TRP A 96 12.50 -12.25 -17.03
C TRP A 96 13.00 -11.61 -15.73
N HIS A 97 14.21 -11.92 -15.30
CA HIS A 97 14.80 -11.46 -14.06
C HIS A 97 14.83 -9.93 -13.97
N ASP A 98 15.34 -9.25 -14.99
CA ASP A 98 15.48 -7.79 -14.97
C ASP A 98 14.12 -7.08 -14.96
N LEU A 99 13.14 -7.62 -15.71
CA LEU A 99 11.77 -7.09 -15.70
C LEU A 99 11.08 -7.31 -14.35
N LEU A 100 11.21 -8.51 -13.78
CA LEU A 100 10.64 -8.85 -12.47
C LEU A 100 11.27 -8.03 -11.36
N ASN A 101 12.60 -7.88 -11.36
CA ASN A 101 13.31 -7.07 -10.39
C ASN A 101 12.90 -5.58 -10.49
N SER A 102 12.83 -5.04 -11.71
CA SER A 102 12.39 -3.67 -11.93
C SER A 102 10.94 -3.45 -11.50
N SER A 103 10.05 -4.40 -11.77
CA SER A 103 8.63 -4.29 -11.38
C SER A 103 8.44 -4.40 -9.86
N ILE A 104 9.14 -5.34 -9.20
CA ILE A 104 9.19 -5.47 -7.74
C ILE A 104 9.70 -4.16 -7.12
N GLY A 105 10.81 -3.61 -7.63
CA GLY A 105 11.36 -2.33 -7.17
C GLY A 105 10.38 -1.17 -7.35
N SER A 106 9.68 -1.10 -8.49
CA SER A 106 8.66 -0.07 -8.72
C SER A 106 7.48 -0.18 -7.75
N VAL A 107 7.00 -1.41 -7.48
CA VAL A 107 5.92 -1.64 -6.52
C VAL A 107 6.35 -1.17 -5.14
N LEU A 108 7.53 -1.58 -4.69
CA LEU A 108 8.08 -1.20 -3.38
C LEU A 108 8.24 0.31 -3.21
N ASN A 109 8.72 0.99 -4.24
CA ASN A 109 8.84 2.45 -4.20
C ASN A 109 7.46 3.13 -4.15
N SER A 110 6.52 2.66 -4.98
CA SER A 110 5.16 3.21 -5.02
C SER A 110 4.40 3.02 -3.70
N THR A 111 4.55 1.87 -3.05
CA THR A 111 3.90 1.58 -1.77
C THR A 111 4.53 2.39 -0.64
N TRP A 112 5.84 2.60 -0.67
CA TRP A 112 6.54 3.48 0.27
C TRP A 112 6.06 4.93 0.17
N GLU A 113 6.00 5.49 -1.05
CA GLU A 113 5.51 6.85 -1.28
C GLU A 113 4.03 7.00 -0.86
N ALA A 114 3.18 6.03 -1.21
CA ALA A 114 1.79 6.00 -0.78
C ALA A 114 1.66 5.94 0.75
N GLY A 115 2.50 5.14 1.42
CA GLY A 115 2.56 5.04 2.87
C GLY A 115 2.91 6.38 3.53
N LEU A 116 3.92 7.08 3.01
CA LEU A 116 4.28 8.42 3.49
C LEU A 116 3.13 9.43 3.32
N ALA A 117 2.46 9.41 2.16
CA ALA A 117 1.30 10.27 1.91
C ALA A 117 0.15 9.97 2.88
N MET A 118 -0.09 8.70 3.21
CA MET A 118 -1.12 8.30 4.19
C MET A 118 -0.76 8.74 5.61
N ILE A 119 0.49 8.59 6.03
CA ILE A 119 0.98 9.06 7.34
C ILE A 119 0.78 10.58 7.46
N PHE A 120 1.13 11.31 6.39
CA PHE A 120 0.92 12.77 6.34
C PHE A 120 -0.57 13.13 6.45
N CYS A 121 -1.45 12.43 5.71
CA CYS A 121 -2.91 12.60 5.83
C CYS A 121 -3.42 12.31 7.25
N MET A 122 -2.90 11.26 7.91
CA MET A 122 -3.26 10.94 9.29
C MET A 122 -2.81 12.02 10.28
N ALA A 123 -1.62 12.58 10.08
CA ALA A 123 -1.11 13.69 10.88
C ALA A 123 -1.98 14.95 10.72
N ILE A 124 -2.36 15.31 9.49
CA ILE A 124 -3.30 16.42 9.23
C ILE A 124 -4.65 16.15 9.89
N ASN A 125 -5.20 14.95 9.74
CA ASN A 125 -6.49 14.59 10.32
C ASN A 125 -6.46 14.73 11.87
N ARG A 126 -5.35 14.34 12.50
CA ARG A 126 -5.14 14.54 13.94
C ARG A 126 -4.99 16.01 14.31
N PHE A 127 -4.21 16.78 13.54
CA PHE A 127 -4.05 18.21 13.75
C PHE A 127 -5.39 18.95 13.68
N VAL A 128 -6.18 18.73 12.62
CA VAL A 128 -7.53 19.31 12.45
C VAL A 128 -8.45 18.87 13.60
N GLY A 129 -8.42 17.60 13.99
CA GLY A 129 -9.24 17.08 15.08
C GLY A 129 -8.91 17.66 16.47
N ILE A 130 -7.69 18.15 16.68
CA ILE A 130 -7.26 18.79 17.94
C ILE A 130 -7.50 20.30 17.89
N TYR A 131 -6.96 20.97 16.88
CA TYR A 131 -6.92 22.43 16.82
C TYR A 131 -8.16 23.06 16.18
N CYS A 132 -8.80 22.40 15.21
CA CYS A 132 -9.96 22.94 14.50
C CYS A 132 -11.30 22.47 15.09
N LYS A 133 -11.29 21.74 16.21
CA LYS A 133 -12.51 21.26 16.90
C LYS A 133 -13.54 22.37 17.16
N HIS A 134 -13.08 23.59 17.47
CA HIS A 134 -13.95 24.76 17.66
C HIS A 134 -14.32 25.51 16.38
N HIS A 135 -13.53 25.37 15.30
CA HIS A 135 -13.78 26.06 14.02
C HIS A 135 -14.71 25.28 13.09
N VAL A 136 -14.61 23.95 13.05
CA VAL A 136 -15.45 23.09 12.17
C VAL A 136 -16.91 23.05 12.63
N VAL A 137 -17.17 23.13 13.94
CA VAL A 137 -18.53 23.30 14.48
C VAL A 137 -19.14 24.64 14.05
N LYS A 138 -18.33 25.68 13.81
CA LYS A 138 -18.79 26.97 13.32
C LYS A 138 -18.84 27.08 11.78
N THR A 139 -18.23 26.20 11.00
CA THR A 139 -18.30 26.29 9.53
C THR A 139 -19.16 25.23 8.87
N ILE A 140 -19.33 24.04 9.48
CA ILE A 140 -20.22 22.98 8.95
C ILE A 140 -21.58 22.97 9.68
N PHE A 141 -21.62 23.35 10.96
CA PHE A 141 -22.87 23.43 11.75
C PHE A 141 -23.38 24.86 12.03
N SER A 142 -22.67 25.91 11.61
CA SER A 142 -23.27 27.25 11.51
C SER A 142 -24.04 27.40 10.21
N LYS A 143 -25.02 26.52 10.00
CA LYS A 143 -26.15 26.79 9.11
C LYS A 143 -27.45 26.85 9.95
N LYS A 144 -27.41 27.58 11.05
CA LYS A 144 -28.64 28.18 11.60
C LYS A 144 -28.95 29.41 10.73
N ASN A 145 -29.91 29.26 9.81
CA ASN A 145 -30.52 30.29 8.93
C ASN A 145 -30.16 30.31 7.44
N THR A 146 -30.02 29.17 6.76
CA THR A 146 -30.56 29.13 5.39
C THR A 146 -31.90 28.42 5.42
N LYS A 147 -32.97 29.23 5.38
CA LYS A 147 -34.29 28.76 4.99
C LYS A 147 -34.12 27.87 3.74
N PRO A 148 -34.74 26.69 3.65
CA PRO A 148 -34.81 26.00 2.38
C PRO A 148 -35.49 26.97 1.41
N HIS A 149 -34.82 27.33 0.33
CA HIS A 149 -35.47 28.00 -0.79
C HIS A 149 -36.33 26.94 -1.50
N SER A 150 -37.38 26.49 -0.82
CA SER A 150 -38.43 25.66 -1.39
C SER A 150 -39.37 26.59 -2.14
N THR A 151 -39.03 26.90 -3.38
CA THR A 151 -39.96 27.51 -4.33
C THR A 151 -39.96 26.68 -5.60
N GLY A 152 -41.05 25.95 -5.80
CA GLY A 152 -41.37 25.22 -7.03
C GLY A 152 -41.24 23.71 -6.89
N PHE A 153 -42.33 22.98 -7.18
CA PHE A 153 -42.41 21.52 -7.24
C PHE A 153 -42.47 20.73 -5.93
N LYS A 154 -43.66 20.73 -5.30
CA LYS A 154 -44.45 19.52 -4.96
C LYS A 154 -45.62 19.91 -4.04
N ARG A 155 -46.56 20.67 -4.59
CA ARG A 155 -47.88 20.96 -3.98
C ARG A 155 -49.00 20.12 -4.63
N VAL A 156 -48.71 18.88 -5.05
CA VAL A 156 -49.65 18.04 -5.83
C VAL A 156 -49.72 16.59 -5.34
N ALA A 157 -49.58 16.31 -4.04
CA ALA A 157 -49.70 14.93 -3.55
C ALA A 157 -50.40 14.77 -2.19
N LYS A 158 -51.09 15.79 -1.68
CA LYS A 158 -51.95 15.66 -0.49
C LYS A 158 -53.18 16.53 -0.67
N ASN A 159 -54.14 16.04 -1.45
CA ASN A 159 -55.57 16.33 -1.37
C ASN A 159 -56.28 15.49 -2.43
N ARG A 160 -56.40 14.18 -2.15
CA ARG A 160 -57.35 13.25 -2.74
C ARG A 160 -57.18 11.94 -1.98
N LEU A 161 -58.05 11.74 -1.00
CA LEU A 161 -58.55 10.48 -0.43
C LEU A 161 -59.39 10.91 0.79
N TYR A 162 -60.56 11.48 0.47
CA TYR A 162 -61.79 11.12 1.17
C TYR A 162 -62.27 9.81 0.56
#